data_AF-A0AAQ4F055-F1
#
_entry.id   AF-A0AAQ4F055-F1
#
_cell.length_a   1.000
_cell.length_b   1.000
_cell.length_c   1.000
_cell.angle_alpha   90.00
_cell.angle_beta   90.00
_cell.angle_gamma   90.00
#
_symmetry.space_group_name_H-M   'P 1'
#
loop_
_entity.id
_entity.type
_entity.pdbx_description
1 polymer ?
#
loop_
_entity_poly.entity_id
_entity_poly.type
_entity_poly.pdbx_seq_one_letter_code
_entity_poly.pdbx_strand_id
1 'polypeptide(L)'
;MQILIKCYDGRCVAYERADASFLLQWHLGCYTKAVTPTYRGFDTFYGYYYGEEDYYSHNSTYGNHTGLDFWIGTQPNWADSGVYSTTLYTRRVQQLIRNRQKDKPMFLFMSYQATHGAGGPEPLQAPKENVEKFPYIEENARRHYAGMVDAMDQSVGER
;
A
#
# COMPACT_ATOMS: atom_id res chain seq x y z
N MET A 1 22.98 6.55 10.82
CA MET A 1 22.62 5.50 11.79
C MET A 1 22.12 6.20 13.05
N GLN A 2 20.82 6.09 13.37
CA GLN A 2 20.22 6.78 14.53
C GLN A 2 19.99 5.73 15.63
N ILE A 3 20.90 5.66 16.59
CA ILE A 3 20.76 4.82 17.78
C ILE A 3 19.78 5.53 18.72
N LEU A 4 18.65 4.90 19.01
CA LEU A 4 17.67 5.40 19.97
C LEU A 4 18.05 4.87 21.34
N ILE A 5 18.47 5.75 22.24
CA ILE A 5 18.70 5.39 23.64
C ILE A 5 17.39 5.60 24.39
N LYS A 6 16.76 4.51 24.84
CA LYS A 6 15.65 4.58 25.80
C LYS A 6 16.16 4.15 27.17
N CYS A 7 15.91 4.97 28.17
CA CYS A 7 16.25 4.66 29.55
C CYS A 7 14.98 4.42 30.36
N TYR A 8 14.93 3.29 31.08
CA TYR A 8 13.88 2.95 32.04
C TYR A 8 14.56 2.49 33.33
N ASP A 9 14.10 2.98 34.49
CA ASP A 9 14.64 2.66 35.82
C ASP A 9 16.17 2.73 35.92
N GLY A 10 16.75 3.83 35.43
CA GLY A 10 18.20 4.07 35.49
C GLY A 10 19.05 3.19 34.57
N ARG A 11 18.44 2.34 33.74
CA ARG A 11 19.12 1.51 32.74
C ARG A 11 18.81 2.01 31.34
N CYS A 12 19.85 2.38 30.60
CA CYS A 12 19.74 2.80 29.22
C CYS A 12 20.05 1.63 28.29
N VAL A 13 19.12 1.34 27.37
CA VAL A 13 19.32 0.34 26.31
C VAL A 13 19.39 1.09 24.98
N ALA A 14 20.46 0.85 24.24
CA ALA A 14 20.58 1.28 22.87
C ALA A 14 19.68 0.38 22.01
N TYR A 15 18.65 0.95 21.42
CA TYR A 15 17.81 0.30 20.42
C TYR A 15 18.24 0.77 19.04
N GLU A 16 18.49 -0.19 18.16
CA GLU A 16 18.48 0.09 16.73
C GLU A 16 17.02 0.22 16.29
N ARG A 17 16.71 1.37 15.67
CA ARG A 17 15.39 1.58 15.07
C ARG A 17 15.22 0.60 13.92
N ALA A 18 14.13 -0.16 13.90
CA ALA A 18 13.76 -0.98 12.75
C ALA A 18 13.61 -0.11 11.50
N ASP A 19 13.99 -0.62 10.33
CA ASP A 19 13.64 0.03 9.06
C ASP A 19 12.12 -0.05 8.89
N ALA A 20 11.46 1.10 8.87
CA ALA A 20 10.01 1.22 8.82
C ALA A 20 9.59 1.57 7.39
N SER A 21 8.74 0.74 6.77
CA SER A 21 8.15 1.05 5.46
C SER A 21 6.64 1.06 5.55
N PHE A 22 6.03 2.07 4.93
CA PHE A 22 4.60 2.17 4.76
C PHE A 22 4.24 1.86 3.31
N LEU A 23 3.25 1.00 3.12
CA LEU A 23 2.77 0.60 1.81
C LEU A 23 1.27 0.83 1.73
N LEU A 24 0.80 1.29 0.56
CA LEU A 24 -0.59 1.55 0.19
C LEU A 24 -1.20 2.86 0.71
N GLN A 25 -2.38 2.79 1.34
CA GLN A 25 -3.26 3.90 1.62
C GLN A 25 -2.79 4.65 2.86
N TRP A 26 -2.45 5.92 2.70
CA TRP A 26 -2.16 6.78 3.84
C TRP A 26 -3.43 7.34 4.48
N HIS A 27 -4.18 8.19 3.76
CA HIS A 27 -5.44 8.82 4.20
C HIS A 27 -5.41 9.57 5.55
N LEU A 28 -4.24 10.00 6.01
CA LEU A 28 -4.07 10.76 7.27
C LEU A 28 -3.53 12.19 7.01
N GLY A 29 -3.71 12.68 5.78
CA GLY A 29 -3.40 14.03 5.34
C GLY A 29 -2.16 14.14 4.44
N CYS A 30 -2.24 15.00 3.44
CA CYS A 30 -1.17 15.22 2.46
C CYS A 30 -0.95 16.69 2.08
N TYR A 31 -1.64 17.63 2.73
CA TYR A 31 -1.57 19.05 2.40
C TYR A 31 -0.17 19.65 2.62
N THR A 32 0.62 19.10 3.56
CA THR A 32 2.02 19.47 3.76
C THR A 32 2.89 18.23 3.86
N LYS A 33 4.19 18.36 3.56
CA LYS A 33 5.16 17.26 3.75
C LYS A 33 5.15 16.73 5.19
N ALA A 34 4.95 17.59 6.19
CA ALA A 34 4.96 17.19 7.60
C ALA A 34 3.83 16.20 7.98
N VAL A 35 2.79 16.05 7.16
CA VAL A 35 1.71 15.08 7.39
C VAL A 35 1.85 13.82 6.52
N THR A 36 2.84 13.72 5.64
CA THR A 36 3.02 12.51 4.80
C THR A 36 3.82 11.41 5.54
N PRO A 37 3.73 10.14 5.11
CA PRO A 37 4.32 9.00 5.82
C PRO A 37 5.82 9.13 6.08
N THR A 38 6.57 9.65 5.11
CA THR A 38 8.03 9.80 5.21
C THR A 38 8.47 10.84 6.26
N TYR A 39 7.55 11.68 6.73
CA TYR A 39 7.76 12.63 7.83
C TYR A 39 7.05 12.22 9.12
N ARG A 40 6.42 11.03 9.14
CA ARG A 40 5.64 10.49 10.26
C ARG A 40 6.17 9.17 10.81
N GLY A 41 7.46 8.91 10.59
CA GLY A 41 8.16 7.77 11.19
C GLY A 41 8.39 6.58 10.24
N PHE A 42 8.06 6.71 8.96
CA PHE A 42 8.39 5.72 7.94
C PHE A 42 9.61 6.15 7.14
N ASP A 43 10.58 5.27 7.00
CA ASP A 43 11.80 5.50 6.23
C ASP A 43 11.53 5.39 4.72
N THR A 44 10.57 4.53 4.33
CA THR A 44 10.11 4.44 2.93
C THR A 44 8.59 4.46 2.83
N PHE A 45 8.09 4.97 1.70
CA PHE A 45 6.67 4.97 1.35
C PHE A 45 6.50 4.51 -0.10
N TYR A 46 5.50 3.67 -0.35
CA TYR A 46 5.08 3.26 -1.69
C TYR A 46 3.56 3.06 -1.70
N GLY A 47 2.82 3.98 -2.31
CA GLY A 47 1.36 3.97 -2.26
C GLY A 47 0.75 5.34 -2.55
N TYR A 48 -0.45 5.58 -2.03
CA TYR A 48 -1.26 6.75 -2.32
C TYR A 48 -1.70 7.51 -1.08
N TYR A 49 -1.99 8.80 -1.23
CA TYR A 49 -2.27 9.68 -0.10
C TYR A 49 -3.75 9.79 0.26
N TYR A 50 -4.64 9.77 -0.72
CA TYR A 50 -6.08 9.93 -0.53
C TYR A 50 -6.77 8.67 0.00
N GLY A 51 -8.09 8.74 0.14
CA GLY A 51 -8.92 7.65 0.62
C GLY A 51 -9.23 6.58 -0.43
N GLU A 52 -9.09 6.91 -1.70
CA GLU A 52 -9.41 6.05 -2.83
C GLU A 52 -8.60 6.47 -4.08
N GLU A 53 -8.31 5.50 -4.91
CA GLU A 53 -7.81 5.67 -6.28
C GLU A 53 -8.30 4.49 -7.14
N ASP A 54 -8.13 4.59 -8.44
CA ASP A 54 -8.34 3.48 -9.38
C ASP A 54 -7.25 2.42 -9.23
N TYR A 55 -7.60 1.13 -9.24
CA TYR A 55 -6.66 0.03 -8.94
C TYR A 55 -5.58 -0.18 -10.01
N TYR A 56 -5.73 0.37 -11.21
CA TYR A 56 -4.81 0.15 -12.32
C TYR A 56 -4.10 1.43 -12.74
N SER A 57 -4.85 2.50 -12.96
CA SER A 57 -4.29 3.80 -13.36
C SER A 57 -3.66 4.55 -12.19
N HIS A 58 -4.07 4.25 -10.96
CA HIS A 58 -3.68 4.92 -9.71
C HIS A 58 -4.01 6.42 -9.71
N ASN A 59 -5.07 6.76 -10.43
CA ASN A 59 -5.63 8.10 -10.43
C ASN A 59 -6.70 8.22 -9.35
N SER A 60 -6.73 9.36 -8.67
CA SER A 60 -7.82 9.76 -7.78
C SER A 60 -8.56 10.94 -8.38
N THR A 61 -9.87 11.04 -8.11
CA THR A 61 -10.71 12.15 -8.57
C THR A 61 -11.28 12.89 -7.37
N TYR A 62 -11.08 14.21 -7.33
CA TYR A 62 -11.64 15.08 -6.30
C TYR A 62 -12.32 16.28 -6.95
N GLY A 63 -13.64 16.37 -6.81
CA GLY A 63 -14.45 17.35 -7.54
C GLY A 63 -14.32 17.14 -9.05
N ASN A 64 -13.88 18.18 -9.77
CA ASN A 64 -13.70 18.15 -11.23
C ASN A 64 -12.24 17.88 -11.65
N HIS A 65 -11.39 17.45 -10.72
CA HIS A 65 -9.98 17.20 -10.98
C HIS A 65 -9.65 15.72 -10.83
N THR A 66 -9.02 15.16 -11.84
CA THR A 66 -8.49 13.80 -11.84
C THR A 66 -6.99 13.85 -12.09
N GLY A 67 -6.23 13.09 -11.31
CA GLY A 67 -4.79 12.99 -11.47
C GLY A 67 -4.20 11.82 -10.70
N LEU A 68 -2.94 11.53 -10.98
CA LEU A 68 -2.20 10.45 -10.33
C LEU A 68 -2.04 10.73 -8.83
N ASP A 69 -2.37 9.75 -7.99
CA ASP A 69 -2.09 9.76 -6.56
C ASP A 69 -1.16 8.61 -6.14
N PHE A 70 -0.18 8.25 -6.97
CA PHE A 70 0.74 7.15 -6.67
C PHE A 70 2.16 7.64 -6.46
N TRP A 71 2.82 7.20 -5.38
CA TRP A 71 4.07 7.80 -4.91
C TRP A 71 5.12 6.77 -4.51
N ILE A 72 6.39 7.07 -4.81
CA ILE A 72 7.57 6.45 -4.21
C ILE A 72 8.29 7.49 -3.36
N GLY A 73 8.26 7.30 -2.04
CA GLY A 73 8.78 8.28 -1.09
C GLY A 73 7.99 9.58 -1.17
N THR A 74 8.54 10.58 -1.86
CA THR A 74 7.89 11.89 -2.08
C THR A 74 7.77 12.25 -3.57
N GLN A 75 8.01 11.29 -4.47
CA GLN A 75 7.97 11.51 -5.92
C GLN A 75 6.79 10.77 -6.54
N PRO A 76 6.08 11.35 -7.52
CA PRO A 76 5.00 10.68 -8.21
C PRO A 76 5.54 9.50 -9.04
N ASN A 77 4.77 8.43 -9.12
CA ASN A 77 5.15 7.17 -9.74
C ASN A 77 4.30 6.83 -10.95
N TRP A 78 4.67 7.38 -12.10
CA TRP A 78 3.98 7.15 -13.36
C TRP A 78 4.26 5.79 -14.00
N ALA A 79 5.39 5.16 -13.63
CA ALA A 79 5.90 3.97 -14.31
C ALA A 79 5.06 2.72 -14.06
N ASP A 80 4.34 2.68 -12.93
CA ASP A 80 3.55 1.53 -12.50
C ASP A 80 2.06 1.62 -12.90
N SER A 81 1.68 2.64 -13.69
CA SER A 81 0.33 2.78 -14.22
C SER A 81 -0.01 1.62 -15.17
N GLY A 82 -1.24 1.13 -15.08
CA GLY A 82 -1.76 -0.03 -15.82
C GLY A 82 -1.54 -1.38 -15.12
N VAL A 83 -0.90 -1.40 -13.94
CA VAL A 83 -0.69 -2.62 -13.16
C VAL A 83 -1.60 -2.61 -11.94
N TYR A 84 -2.29 -3.73 -11.69
CA TYR A 84 -3.17 -3.87 -10.53
C TYR A 84 -2.42 -3.61 -9.22
N SER A 85 -2.97 -2.74 -8.38
CA SER A 85 -2.29 -2.19 -7.20
C SER A 85 -1.83 -3.28 -6.24
N THR A 86 -2.69 -4.26 -5.91
CA THR A 86 -2.36 -5.42 -5.04
C THR A 86 -1.09 -6.14 -5.53
N THR A 87 -0.95 -6.32 -6.84
CA THR A 87 0.24 -6.96 -7.46
C THR A 87 1.50 -6.12 -7.25
N LEU A 88 1.41 -4.79 -7.39
CA LEU A 88 2.53 -3.88 -7.16
C LEU A 88 3.01 -3.93 -5.70
N TYR A 89 2.07 -3.89 -4.75
CA TYR A 89 2.42 -3.93 -3.34
C TYR A 89 3.01 -5.27 -2.92
N THR A 90 2.50 -6.37 -3.45
CA THR A 90 3.08 -7.71 -3.25
C THR A 90 4.55 -7.71 -3.68
N ARG A 91 4.83 -7.27 -4.91
CA ARG A 91 6.19 -7.18 -5.46
C ARG A 91 7.08 -6.27 -4.61
N ARG A 92 6.54 -5.14 -4.13
CA ARG A 92 7.28 -4.20 -3.29
C ARG A 92 7.63 -4.79 -1.92
N VAL A 93 6.67 -5.44 -1.26
CA VAL A 93 6.89 -6.16 0.02
C VAL A 93 7.98 -7.21 -0.17
N GLN A 94 7.86 -8.06 -1.19
CA GLN A 94 8.85 -9.09 -1.46
C GLN A 94 10.24 -8.49 -1.73
N GLN A 95 10.33 -7.39 -2.47
CA GLN A 95 11.58 -6.68 -2.70
C GLN A 95 12.19 -6.17 -1.39
N LEU A 96 11.39 -5.55 -0.52
CA LEU A 96 11.84 -5.06 0.78
C LEU A 96 12.33 -6.21 1.66
N ILE A 97 11.57 -7.32 1.74
CA ILE A 97 11.94 -8.51 2.49
C ILE A 97 13.25 -9.12 1.97
N ARG A 98 13.42 -9.24 0.65
CA ARG A 98 14.64 -9.80 0.02
C ARG A 98 15.87 -8.93 0.26
N ASN A 99 15.70 -7.61 0.21
CA ASN A 99 16.81 -6.65 0.29
C ASN A 99 17.12 -6.18 1.72
N ARG A 100 16.38 -6.66 2.74
CA ARG A 100 16.58 -6.23 4.12
C ARG A 100 17.95 -6.67 4.67
N GLN A 101 18.46 -5.88 5.61
CA GLN A 101 19.58 -6.28 6.47
C GLN A 101 19.09 -7.35 7.45
N LYS A 102 19.72 -8.53 7.45
CA LYS A 102 19.23 -9.70 8.21
C LYS A 102 19.42 -9.56 9.72
N ASP A 103 20.38 -8.76 10.12
CA ASP A 103 20.78 -8.43 11.49
C ASP A 103 19.93 -7.30 12.10
N LYS A 104 19.14 -6.59 11.28
CA LYS A 104 18.31 -5.48 11.71
C LYS A 104 16.81 -5.86 11.65
N PRO A 105 16.02 -5.56 12.69
CA PRO A 105 14.57 -5.75 12.62
C PRO A 105 13.94 -4.83 11.56
N MET A 106 12.86 -5.30 10.95
CA MET A 106 12.09 -4.54 9.94
C MET A 106 10.64 -4.38 10.41
N PHE A 107 10.06 -3.21 10.17
CA PHE A 107 8.65 -2.94 10.38
C PHE A 107 8.00 -2.60 9.03
N LEU A 108 6.99 -3.38 8.65
CA LEU A 108 6.19 -3.14 7.45
C LEU A 108 4.75 -2.86 7.88
N PHE A 109 4.23 -1.71 7.47
CA PHE A 109 2.81 -1.39 7.59
C PHE A 109 2.18 -1.43 6.19
N MET A 110 1.22 -2.34 6.00
CA MET A 110 0.58 -2.61 4.71
C MET A 110 -0.93 -2.39 4.84
N SER A 111 -1.44 -1.26 4.31
CA SER A 111 -2.85 -0.88 4.38
C SER A 111 -3.56 -1.13 3.06
N TYR A 112 -3.93 -2.40 2.77
CA TYR A 112 -4.52 -2.80 1.48
C TYR A 112 -5.61 -1.85 0.99
N GLN A 113 -5.54 -1.45 -0.30
CA GLN A 113 -6.63 -0.78 -1.02
C GLN A 113 -7.77 -1.76 -1.17
N ALA A 114 -7.42 -3.02 -1.52
CA ALA A 114 -8.36 -4.12 -1.54
C ALA A 114 -9.04 -4.27 -0.16
N THR A 115 -10.36 -4.34 -0.07
CA THR A 115 -11.37 -4.41 -1.15
C THR A 115 -12.24 -3.17 -1.24
N HIS A 116 -11.67 -1.98 -1.00
CA HIS A 116 -12.38 -0.72 -1.10
C HIS A 116 -12.83 -0.46 -2.55
N GLY A 117 -13.87 0.36 -2.72
CA GLY A 117 -14.25 0.83 -4.05
C GLY A 117 -13.18 1.72 -4.67
N ALA A 118 -12.94 1.58 -5.97
CA ALA A 118 -12.23 2.58 -6.74
C ALA A 118 -13.07 3.86 -6.87
N GLY A 119 -12.41 4.99 -7.03
CA GLY A 119 -13.07 6.20 -7.48
C GLY A 119 -13.40 6.09 -8.98
N GLY A 120 -14.65 6.42 -9.37
CA GLY A 120 -15.06 6.45 -10.77
C GLY A 120 -16.26 5.55 -11.11
N PRO A 121 -16.50 5.27 -12.42
CA PRO A 121 -17.69 4.56 -12.87
C PRO A 121 -17.67 3.05 -12.58
N GLU A 122 -16.48 2.46 -12.42
CA GLU A 122 -16.29 1.04 -12.11
C GLU A 122 -15.66 0.88 -10.73
N PRO A 123 -16.45 0.87 -9.65
CA PRO A 123 -15.92 0.87 -8.28
C PRO A 123 -15.30 -0.47 -7.86
N LEU A 124 -15.69 -1.59 -8.46
CA LEU A 124 -15.16 -2.91 -8.09
C LEU A 124 -14.26 -3.43 -9.20
N GLN A 125 -12.95 -3.40 -8.93
CA GLN A 125 -11.93 -3.73 -9.91
C GLN A 125 -11.07 -4.88 -9.38
N ALA A 126 -10.98 -5.98 -10.14
CA ALA A 126 -10.13 -7.12 -9.84
C ALA A 126 -9.53 -7.68 -11.13
N PRO A 127 -8.41 -8.42 -11.08
CA PRO A 127 -7.93 -9.15 -12.23
C PRO A 127 -8.94 -10.21 -12.66
N LYS A 128 -9.07 -10.39 -13.98
CA LYS A 128 -10.09 -11.25 -14.58
C LYS A 128 -9.99 -12.69 -14.06
N GLU A 129 -8.77 -13.20 -13.95
CA GLU A 129 -8.46 -14.54 -13.46
C GLU A 129 -8.95 -14.79 -12.02
N ASN A 130 -9.03 -13.76 -11.18
CA ASN A 130 -9.56 -13.88 -9.82
C ASN A 130 -11.09 -13.91 -9.83
N VAL A 131 -11.74 -13.09 -10.67
CA VAL A 131 -13.20 -13.04 -10.80
C VAL A 131 -13.76 -14.35 -11.38
N GLU A 132 -13.06 -14.93 -12.35
CA GLU A 132 -13.48 -16.15 -13.05
C GLU A 132 -13.47 -17.42 -12.17
N LYS A 133 -12.85 -17.37 -10.98
CA LYS A 133 -12.92 -18.47 -10.00
C LYS A 133 -14.29 -18.65 -9.36
N PHE A 134 -15.15 -17.63 -9.45
CA PHE A 134 -16.43 -17.58 -8.74
C PHE A 134 -17.64 -17.55 -9.69
N PRO A 135 -17.74 -18.44 -10.71
CA PRO A 135 -18.82 -18.38 -11.70
C PRO A 135 -20.20 -18.63 -11.08
N TYR A 136 -20.24 -19.26 -9.90
CA TYR A 136 -21.45 -19.58 -9.14
C TYR A 136 -22.05 -18.37 -8.39
N ILE A 137 -21.33 -17.25 -8.27
CA ILE A 137 -21.86 -16.03 -7.66
C ILE A 137 -22.61 -15.25 -8.74
N GLU A 138 -23.94 -15.36 -8.81
CA GLU A 138 -24.74 -14.74 -9.87
C GLU A 138 -24.66 -13.20 -9.89
N GLU A 139 -24.66 -12.58 -8.70
CA GLU A 139 -24.60 -11.13 -8.56
C GLU A 139 -23.21 -10.61 -8.97
N ASN A 140 -23.19 -9.76 -10.00
CA ASN A 140 -21.96 -9.36 -10.67
C ASN A 140 -21.01 -8.56 -9.77
N ALA A 141 -21.52 -7.62 -8.97
CA ALA A 141 -20.70 -6.82 -8.07
C ALA A 141 -20.05 -7.70 -6.99
N ARG A 142 -20.80 -8.65 -6.43
CA ARG A 142 -20.32 -9.61 -5.44
C ARG A 142 -19.27 -10.55 -6.01
N ARG A 143 -19.41 -10.95 -7.28
CA ARG A 143 -18.41 -11.75 -7.98
C ARG A 143 -17.10 -10.99 -8.15
N HIS A 144 -17.15 -9.72 -8.55
CA HIS A 144 -15.97 -8.86 -8.64
C HIS A 144 -15.34 -8.66 -7.25
N TYR A 145 -16.15 -8.35 -6.23
CA TYR A 145 -15.68 -8.24 -4.85
C TYR A 145 -14.98 -9.51 -4.37
N ALA A 146 -15.53 -10.70 -4.68
CA ALA A 146 -14.88 -11.98 -4.36
C ALA A 146 -13.52 -12.12 -5.07
N GLY A 147 -13.42 -11.69 -6.33
CA GLY A 147 -12.15 -11.60 -7.05
C GLY A 147 -11.14 -10.66 -6.37
N MET A 148 -11.59 -9.52 -5.83
CA MET A 148 -10.72 -8.59 -5.09
C MET A 148 -10.17 -9.23 -3.81
N VAL A 149 -11.04 -9.92 -3.04
CA VAL A 149 -10.64 -10.64 -1.82
C VAL A 149 -9.64 -11.76 -2.17
N ASP A 150 -9.91 -12.53 -3.23
CA ASP A 150 -9.04 -13.63 -3.65
C ASP A 150 -7.67 -13.13 -4.13
N ALA A 151 -7.59 -11.99 -4.82
CA ALA A 151 -6.32 -11.37 -5.18
C ALA A 151 -5.53 -10.91 -3.93
N MET A 152 -6.21 -10.34 -2.94
CA MET A 152 -5.60 -9.95 -1.67
C MET A 152 -5.08 -11.17 -0.89
N ASP A 153 -5.86 -12.26 -0.83
CA ASP A 153 -5.45 -13.50 -0.16
C ASP A 153 -4.20 -14.12 -0.80
N GLN A 154 -4.15 -14.16 -2.14
CA GLN A 154 -2.96 -14.60 -2.87
C GLN A 154 -1.73 -13.76 -2.52
N SER A 155 -1.88 -12.43 -2.48
CA SER A 155 -0.81 -11.50 -2.08
C SER A 155 -0.26 -11.80 -0.69
N VAL A 156 -1.12 -12.18 0.27
CA VAL A 156 -0.70 -12.58 1.62
C VAL A 156 0.06 -13.92 1.61
N GLY A 157 -0.36 -14.86 0.76
CA GLY A 157 0.25 -16.19 0.66
C GLY A 157 1.55 -16.24 -0.16
N GLU A 158 1.86 -15.21 -0.94
CA GLU A 158 2.98 -15.18 -1.85
C GLU A 158 4.34 -15.09 -1.13
N ARG A 159 5.34 -15.85 -1.60
CA ARG A 159 6.66 -16.01 -0.95
C ARG A 159 7.80 -15.51 -1.82
#